data_AF-A0A2D9TB45-F1
#
_entry.id   AF-A0A2D9TB45-F1
#
_cell.length_a   1.000
_cell.length_b   1.000
_cell.length_c   1.000
_cell.angle_alpha   90.00
_cell.angle_beta   90.00
_cell.angle_gamma   90.00
#
_symmetry.space_group_name_H-M   'P 1'
#
loop_
_entity.id
_entity.type
_entity.pdbx_description
1 polymer ?
#
loop_
_entity_poly.entity_id
_entity_poly.type
_entity_poly.pdbx_seq_one_letter_code
_entity_poly.pdbx_strand_id
1 'polypeptide(L)'
;MDPLDEITRKPERRPKGDLTGKQRKFLRAEAHHIDPLVRVGSAGLTAQVAEAASEALETHELIKVKVLEGAPVGRAEAGDFLTTECGAHLVGLIGRIAILYRRHGERPQIRLPSR
;
A
#
# COMPACT_ATOMS: atom_id res chain seq x y z
N MET A 1 9.94 -7.15 35.33
CA MET A 1 8.85 -6.45 34.61
C MET A 1 9.56 -5.45 33.73
N ASP A 2 9.97 -5.91 32.55
CA ASP A 2 10.80 -5.14 31.61
C ASP A 2 9.91 -4.26 30.73
N PRO A 3 10.11 -2.93 30.71
CA PRO A 3 9.22 -1.97 30.05
C PRO A 3 9.52 -1.75 28.55
N LEU A 4 9.87 -2.80 27.81
CA LEU A 4 10.27 -2.68 26.38
C LEU A 4 9.59 -3.65 25.42
N ASP A 5 8.73 -4.57 25.88
CA ASP A 5 8.05 -5.54 25.01
C ASP A 5 6.73 -5.02 24.40
N GLU A 6 6.35 -3.77 24.67
CA GLU A 6 5.06 -3.21 24.26
C GLU A 6 5.07 -2.51 22.88
N ILE A 7 6.20 -2.54 22.14
CA ILE A 7 6.36 -1.79 20.88
C ILE A 7 6.53 -2.69 19.64
N THR A 8 6.41 -4.02 19.75
CA THR A 8 6.36 -4.90 18.56
C THR A 8 4.93 -5.26 18.16
N ARG A 9 4.07 -4.24 17.97
CA ARG A 9 2.89 -4.41 17.09
C ARG A 9 3.36 -4.47 15.63
N LYS A 10 3.98 -5.58 15.23
CA LYS A 10 3.94 -5.99 13.81
C LYS A 10 2.46 -6.11 13.45
N PRO A 11 1.95 -5.43 12.41
CA PRO A 11 0.55 -5.61 12.05
C PRO A 11 0.38 -7.08 11.62
N GLU A 12 -0.42 -7.84 12.35
CA GLU A 12 -0.93 -9.18 12.00
C GLU A 12 -1.74 -9.19 10.69
N ARG A 13 -1.75 -8.08 9.95
CA ARG A 13 -2.60 -7.79 8.82
C ARG A 13 -1.99 -8.38 7.55
N ARG A 14 -1.87 -9.70 7.44
CA ARG A 14 -1.76 -10.30 6.09
C ARG A 14 -3.07 -10.01 5.35
N PRO A 15 -3.02 -9.50 4.13
CA PRO A 15 -4.24 -9.12 3.44
C PRO A 15 -5.03 -10.39 3.08
N LYS A 16 -6.32 -10.40 3.43
CA LYS A 16 -7.17 -11.61 3.40
C LYS A 16 -7.47 -12.03 1.95
N GLY A 17 -6.73 -13.04 1.46
CA GLY A 17 -6.95 -13.69 0.17
C GLY A 17 -6.48 -12.85 -1.03
N ASP A 18 -6.16 -13.49 -2.16
CA ASP A 18 -5.66 -12.77 -3.32
C ASP A 18 -6.75 -12.01 -4.08
N LEU A 19 -6.41 -10.81 -4.59
CA LEU A 19 -7.28 -10.06 -5.49
C LEU A 19 -7.44 -10.79 -6.83
N THR A 20 -8.68 -11.05 -7.21
CA THR A 20 -9.03 -11.60 -8.53
C THR A 20 -8.71 -10.60 -9.66
N GLY A 21 -8.60 -11.07 -10.90
CA GLY A 21 -8.36 -10.21 -12.06
C GLY A 21 -9.43 -9.11 -12.23
N LYS A 22 -10.71 -9.43 -11.99
CA LYS A 22 -11.82 -8.46 -12.03
C LYS A 22 -11.64 -7.37 -10.96
N GLN A 23 -11.32 -7.76 -9.72
CA GLN A 23 -11.07 -6.81 -8.63
C GLN A 23 -9.85 -5.93 -8.91
N ARG A 24 -8.75 -6.50 -9.43
CA ARG A 24 -7.56 -5.72 -9.82
C ARG A 24 -7.90 -4.70 -10.91
N LYS A 25 -8.70 -5.10 -11.92
CA LYS A 25 -9.13 -4.17 -12.99
C LYS A 25 -9.98 -3.04 -12.43
N PHE A 26 -10.94 -3.35 -11.56
CA PHE A 26 -11.77 -2.37 -10.86
C PHE A 26 -10.91 -1.39 -10.05
N LEU A 27 -10.03 -1.89 -9.17
CA LEU A 27 -9.14 -1.05 -8.36
C LEU A 27 -8.19 -0.19 -9.19
N ARG A 28 -7.74 -0.66 -10.36
CA ARG A 28 -6.94 0.17 -11.28
C ARG A 28 -7.75 1.32 -11.89
N ALA A 29 -9.03 1.08 -12.20
CA ALA A 29 -9.91 2.13 -12.69
C ALA A 29 -10.13 3.19 -11.59
N GLU A 30 -10.43 2.77 -10.36
CA GLU A 30 -10.57 3.67 -9.22
C GLU A 30 -9.27 4.47 -8.97
N ALA A 31 -8.12 3.81 -9.01
CA ALA A 31 -6.81 4.45 -8.81
C ALA A 31 -6.46 5.49 -9.88
N HIS A 32 -7.09 5.46 -11.05
CA HIS A 32 -6.84 6.46 -12.09
C HIS A 32 -7.21 7.88 -11.61
N HIS A 33 -8.25 8.01 -10.79
CA HIS A 33 -8.80 9.29 -10.32
C HIS A 33 -8.14 9.84 -9.05
N ILE A 34 -7.25 9.08 -8.42
CA ILE A 34 -6.58 9.45 -7.17
C ILE A 34 -5.25 10.15 -7.50
N ASP A 35 -4.70 11.02 -6.68
CA ASP A 35 -3.32 11.49 -6.84
C ASP A 35 -2.34 10.63 -6.02
N PRO A 36 -1.04 10.54 -6.38
CA PRO A 36 -0.07 9.87 -5.53
C PRO A 36 0.03 10.51 -4.14
N LEU A 37 -0.42 9.76 -3.12
CA LEU A 37 -0.44 10.19 -1.73
C LEU A 37 0.92 9.96 -1.05
N VAL A 38 1.65 8.94 -1.49
CA VAL A 38 2.98 8.61 -0.96
C VAL A 38 4.03 8.77 -2.05
N ARG A 39 5.19 9.29 -1.69
CA ARG A 39 6.31 9.49 -2.62
C ARG A 39 7.59 8.89 -2.04
N VAL A 40 8.30 8.13 -2.86
CA VAL A 40 9.62 7.57 -2.53
C VAL A 40 10.67 8.46 -3.18
N GLY A 41 11.43 9.17 -2.36
CA GLY A 41 12.50 10.08 -2.80
C GLY A 41 13.88 9.42 -2.80
N SER A 42 14.92 10.24 -2.80
CA SER A 42 16.33 9.80 -2.80
C SER A 42 16.73 9.01 -1.55
N ALA A 43 16.05 9.20 -0.43
CA ALA A 43 16.24 8.39 0.78
C ALA A 43 15.76 6.93 0.61
N GLY A 44 15.03 6.61 -0.47
CA GLY A 44 14.56 5.26 -0.74
C GLY A 44 13.46 4.80 0.21
N LEU A 45 13.46 3.50 0.51
CA LEU A 45 12.46 2.85 1.36
C LEU A 45 12.88 2.96 2.82
N THR A 46 12.08 3.67 3.61
CA THR A 46 12.35 3.93 5.02
C THR A 46 11.13 3.58 5.86
N ALA A 47 11.31 3.48 7.18
CA ALA A 47 10.21 3.29 8.12
C ALA A 47 9.14 4.41 7.99
N GLN A 48 9.57 5.66 7.77
CA GLN A 48 8.66 6.79 7.57
C GLN A 48 7.82 6.65 6.31
N VAL A 49 8.39 6.12 5.23
CA VAL A 49 7.64 5.84 3.98
C VAL A 49 6.62 4.72 4.21
N ALA A 50 6.98 3.68 4.96
CA ALA A 50 6.06 2.60 5.32
C ALA A 50 4.92 3.09 6.23
N GLU A 51 5.23 3.92 7.23
CA GLU A 51 4.26 4.51 8.15
C GLU A 51 3.26 5.40 7.39
N ALA A 52 3.76 6.33 6.57
CA ALA A 52 2.91 7.19 5.74
C ALA A 52 2.03 6.38 4.78
N ALA A 53 2.56 5.30 4.18
CA ALA A 53 1.76 4.41 3.34
C ALA A 53 0.69 3.65 4.15
N SER A 54 1.02 3.21 5.35
CA SER A 54 0.07 2.51 6.23
C SER A 54 -1.07 3.44 6.67
N GLU A 55 -0.78 4.69 7.03
CA GLU A 55 -1.80 5.68 7.39
C GLU A 55 -2.71 6.04 6.20
N ALA A 56 -2.11 6.26 5.03
CA ALA A 56 -2.86 6.53 3.81
C ALA A 56 -3.76 5.34 3.41
N LEU A 57 -3.26 4.11 3.56
CA LEU A 57 -4.05 2.90 3.33
C LEU A 57 -5.19 2.73 4.33
N GLU A 58 -5.03 3.15 5.60
CA GLU A 58 -6.12 3.09 6.57
C GLU A 58 -7.25 4.04 6.21
N THR A 59 -6.90 5.24 5.73
CA THR A 59 -7.88 6.28 5.43
C THR A 59 -8.59 6.05 4.09
N HIS A 60 -7.84 5.66 3.05
CA HIS A 60 -8.33 5.64 1.67
C HIS A 60 -8.54 4.23 1.11
N GLU A 61 -8.01 3.20 1.77
CA GLU A 61 -7.93 1.80 1.31
C GLU A 61 -7.13 1.57 0.02
N LEU A 62 -7.13 2.52 -0.92
CA LEU A 62 -6.45 2.45 -2.21
C LEU A 62 -5.57 3.69 -2.38
N ILE A 63 -4.27 3.46 -2.57
CA ILE A 63 -3.29 4.55 -2.69
C ILE A 63 -2.40 4.36 -3.91
N LYS A 64 -1.87 5.49 -4.40
CA LYS A 64 -0.79 5.53 -5.38
C LYS A 64 0.51 5.96 -4.71
N VAL A 65 1.54 5.14 -4.87
CA VAL A 65 2.91 5.40 -4.41
C VAL A 65 3.76 5.78 -5.59
N LYS A 66 4.22 7.02 -5.67
CA LYS A 66 5.09 7.50 -6.77
C LYS A 66 6.55 7.40 -6.37
N VAL A 67 7.33 6.66 -7.14
CA VAL A 67 8.78 6.62 -7.00
C VAL A 67 9.38 7.76 -7.83
N LEU A 68 10.11 8.68 -7.18
CA LEU A 68 10.73 9.83 -7.85
C LEU A 68 11.99 9.41 -8.61
N GLU A 69 12.40 10.15 -9.64
CA GLU A 69 13.50 9.79 -10.53
C GLU A 69 14.84 9.55 -9.81
N GLY A 70 15.12 10.32 -8.75
CA GLY A 70 16.32 10.16 -7.94
C GLY A 70 16.23 9.11 -6.83
N ALA A 71 15.17 8.30 -6.77
CA ALA A 71 15.07 7.22 -5.78
C ALA A 71 16.02 6.06 -6.15
N PRO A 72 16.69 5.44 -5.17
CA PRO A 72 17.59 4.32 -5.41
C PRO A 72 16.86 3.00 -5.74
N VAL A 73 15.53 3.00 -5.67
CA VAL A 73 14.68 1.82 -5.83
C VAL A 73 13.71 1.99 -7.00
N GLY A 74 13.23 0.87 -7.52
CA GLY A 74 12.16 0.84 -8.52
C GLY A 74 10.75 0.82 -7.91
N ARG A 75 9.74 1.08 -8.74
CA ARG A 75 8.32 0.93 -8.36
C ARG A 75 7.92 -0.48 -7.93
N ALA A 76 8.57 -1.51 -8.50
CA ALA A 76 8.29 -2.90 -8.17
C ALA A 76 8.78 -3.20 -6.76
N GLU A 77 10.05 -2.90 -6.48
CA GLU A 77 10.66 -3.03 -5.16
C GLU A 77 9.92 -2.21 -4.08
N ALA A 78 9.56 -0.96 -4.41
CA ALA A 78 8.74 -0.14 -3.52
C ALA A 78 7.36 -0.76 -3.24
N GLY A 79 6.74 -1.35 -4.27
CA GLY A 79 5.48 -2.07 -4.13
C GLY A 79 5.63 -3.28 -3.20
N ASP A 80 6.61 -4.13 -3.46
CA ASP A 80 6.85 -5.37 -2.70
C ASP A 80 7.15 -5.07 -1.23
N PHE A 81 8.05 -4.11 -0.96
CA PHE A 81 8.35 -3.64 0.38
C PHE A 81 7.09 -3.15 1.10
N LEU A 82 6.33 -2.23 0.49
CA LEU A 82 5.15 -1.66 1.12
C LEU A 82 4.02 -2.66 1.30
N THR A 83 3.85 -3.62 0.39
CA THR A 83 2.88 -4.71 0.61
C THR A 83 3.24 -5.55 1.83
N THR A 84 4.52 -5.82 2.03
CA THR A 84 5.04 -6.59 3.16
C THR A 84 4.88 -5.82 4.47
N GLU A 85 5.34 -4.57 4.51
CA GLU A 85 5.32 -3.75 5.73
C GLU A 85 3.91 -3.30 6.11
N CYS A 86 3.07 -2.95 5.13
CA CYS A 86 1.73 -2.42 5.40
C CYS A 86 0.64 -3.49 5.39
N GLY A 87 0.94 -4.74 5.00
CA GLY A 87 -0.08 -5.76 4.88
C GLY A 87 -1.10 -5.44 3.79
N ALA A 88 -0.62 -5.05 2.62
CA ALA A 88 -1.43 -4.58 1.50
C ALA A 88 -1.29 -5.48 0.27
N HIS A 89 -2.18 -5.32 -0.69
CA HIS A 89 -2.10 -5.96 -2.00
C HIS A 89 -1.49 -5.02 -3.03
N LEU A 90 -0.53 -5.52 -3.80
CA LEU A 90 -0.07 -4.85 -5.01
C LEU A 90 -1.13 -5.02 -6.10
N VAL A 91 -1.83 -3.95 -6.44
CA VAL A 91 -2.86 -3.94 -7.49
C VAL A 91 -2.22 -3.87 -8.88
N GLY A 92 -1.16 -3.08 -9.03
CA GLY A 92 -0.43 -2.96 -10.27
C GLY A 92 0.63 -1.87 -10.26
N LEU A 93 1.38 -1.79 -11.36
CA LEU A 93 2.47 -0.85 -11.57
C LEU A 93 2.19 -0.05 -12.85
N ILE A 94 2.20 1.29 -12.78
CA ILE A 94 1.93 2.18 -13.92
C ILE A 94 2.99 3.29 -13.94
N GLY A 95 3.74 3.48 -15.03
CA GLY A 95 4.83 4.48 -15.07
C GLY A 95 5.82 4.30 -13.91
N ARG A 96 6.03 5.31 -13.06
CA ARG A 96 6.82 5.19 -11.80
C ARG A 96 5.95 5.00 -10.55
N ILE A 97 4.71 4.55 -10.71
CA ILE A 97 3.72 4.42 -9.64
C ILE A 97 3.46 2.94 -9.32
N ALA A 98 3.39 2.62 -8.04
CA ALA A 98 2.79 1.40 -7.52
C ALA A 98 1.40 1.70 -6.94
N ILE A 99 0.42 0.86 -7.25
CA ILE A 99 -0.95 0.97 -6.73
C ILE A 99 -1.12 -0.09 -5.65
N LEU A 100 -1.44 0.34 -4.44
CA LEU A 100 -1.60 -0.54 -3.29
C LEU A 100 -3.02 -0.47 -2.77
N TYR A 101 -3.56 -1.61 -2.35
CA TYR A 101 -4.88 -1.70 -1.76
C TYR A 101 -4.87 -2.50 -0.46
N ARG A 102 -5.50 -1.97 0.59
CA ARG A 102 -5.75 -2.65 1.85
C ARG A 102 -7.17 -2.36 2.28
N ARG A 103 -7.98 -3.40 2.40
CA ARG A 103 -9.35 -3.28 2.89
C ARG A 103 -9.34 -2.84 4.35
N HIS A 104 -10.15 -1.85 4.70
CA HIS A 104 -10.35 -1.42 6.07
C HIS A 104 -11.07 -2.52 6.85
N GLY A 105 -10.57 -2.83 8.06
CA GLY A 105 -11.08 -3.93 8.88
C GLY A 105 -12.54 -3.72 9.33
N GLU A 106 -12.84 -2.52 9.84
CA GLU A 106 -14.17 -2.21 10.40
C GLU A 106 -15.12 -1.49 9.44
N ARG A 107 -14.62 -0.58 8.61
CA ARG A 107 -15.42 0.33 7.77
C ARG A 107 -14.93 0.36 6.32
N PRO A 108 -15.13 -0.72 5.55
CA PRO A 108 -14.71 -0.75 4.14
C PRO A 108 -15.51 0.25 3.31
N GLN A 109 -14.82 1.15 2.61
CA GLN A 109 -15.39 2.18 1.75
C GLN A 109 -15.48 1.69 0.29
N ILE A 110 -14.46 0.95 -0.15
CA ILE A 110 -14.38 0.39 -1.50
C ILE A 110 -15.11 -0.95 -1.55
N ARG A 111 -16.22 -0.99 -2.27
CA ARG A 111 -16.97 -2.23 -2.55
C ARG A 111 -16.34 -2.94 -3.74
N LEU A 112 -15.57 -3.99 -3.46
CA LEU A 112 -15.03 -4.84 -4.52
C LEU A 112 -16.16 -5.60 -5.24
N PRO A 113 -16.09 -5.73 -6.58
CA PRO A 113 -17.06 -6.52 -7.32
C PRO A 113 -17.00 -8.00 -6.91
N SER A 114 -18.17 -8.61 -6.74
CA SER A 114 -18.31 -10.06 -6.59
C SER A 114 -17.91 -10.78 -7.89
N ARG A 115 -17.48 -12.02 -7.75
CA ARG A 115 -16.80 -12.85 -8.76
C ARG A 115 -17.47 -12.88 -10.13
#